data_AF-A0A168FBV3-F1
#
_entry.id   AF-A0A168FBV3-F1
#
_cell.length_a   1.000
_cell.length_b   1.000
_cell.length_c   1.000
_cell.angle_alpha   90.00
_cell.angle_beta   90.00
_cell.angle_gamma   90.00
#
_symmetry.space_group_name_H-M   'P 1'
#
loop_
_entity.id
_entity.type
_entity.pdbx_description
1 polymer ?
#
loop_
_entity_poly.entity_id
_entity_poly.type
_entity_poly.pdbx_seq_one_letter_code
_entity_poly.pdbx_strand_id
1 'polypeptide(L)'
;MKQYECNYCSHRFKNKNEAKRHEQSLHVRPRTWSCLALTDHGRAFYESTSRPGEADVCGYCGDEFARSGTLSRDALNKSLTDQDWDERIRHLKEAHKFRECNSSQNFYRADHIRQHNKLCHAATRGKWTNMLDNACLINEDPVRSNAVLRQLERCY
;
A
#
# COMPACT_ATOMS: atom_id res chain seq x y z
N MET A 1 16.68 34.22 5.12
CA MET A 1 16.06 32.87 5.19
C MET A 1 16.03 32.30 3.78
N LYS A 2 16.67 31.16 3.51
CA LYS A 2 16.73 30.59 2.16
C LYS A 2 15.38 29.94 1.85
N GLN A 3 14.60 30.54 0.95
CA GLN A 3 13.34 29.95 0.48
C GLN A 3 13.66 28.83 -0.52
N TYR A 4 12.94 27.72 -0.43
CA TYR A 4 13.09 26.58 -1.34
C TYR A 4 12.02 26.69 -2.41
N GLU A 5 12.41 26.69 -3.67
CA GLU A 5 11.49 26.81 -4.81
C GLU A 5 11.26 25.44 -5.45
N CYS A 6 10.06 25.23 -5.99
CA CYS A 6 9.74 24.05 -6.77
C CYS A 6 10.53 24.05 -8.10
N ASN A 7 11.03 22.90 -8.52
CA ASN A 7 11.75 22.78 -9.80
C ASN A 7 10.82 22.87 -11.04
N TYR A 8 9.51 22.81 -10.85
CA TYR A 8 8.52 22.72 -11.94
C TYR A 8 7.52 23.88 -11.98
N CYS A 9 7.46 24.71 -10.94
CA CYS A 9 6.59 25.88 -10.87
C CYS A 9 7.14 26.96 -9.93
N SER A 10 6.51 28.13 -9.90
CA SER A 10 6.97 29.30 -9.12
C SER A 10 6.63 29.23 -7.61
N HIS A 11 6.09 28.11 -7.10
CA HIS A 11 5.77 27.98 -5.68
C HIS A 11 7.03 27.89 -4.80
N ARG A 12 6.99 28.58 -3.66
CA ARG A 12 8.10 28.67 -2.70
C ARG A 12 7.67 28.13 -1.32
N PHE A 13 8.62 27.52 -0.62
CA PHE A 13 8.40 26.78 0.61
C PHE A 13 9.40 27.17 1.71
N LYS A 14 9.01 26.91 2.96
CA LYS A 14 9.81 27.27 4.13
C LYS A 14 11.01 26.33 4.33
N ASN A 15 10.93 25.10 3.81
CA ASN A 15 12.00 24.11 3.90
C ASN A 15 12.01 23.15 2.69
N LYS A 16 13.12 22.44 2.51
CA LYS A 16 13.33 21.47 1.41
C LYS A 16 12.31 20.33 1.42
N ASN A 17 11.87 19.88 2.60
CA ASN A 17 10.94 18.76 2.72
C ASN A 17 9.55 19.12 2.19
N GLU A 18 9.09 20.34 2.44
CA GLU A 18 7.84 20.86 1.91
C GLU A 18 7.88 21.01 0.38
N ALA A 19 8.97 21.55 -0.17
CA ALA A 19 9.17 21.66 -1.61
C ALA A 19 9.18 20.28 -2.28
N LYS A 20 9.97 19.34 -1.74
CA LYS A 20 10.02 17.96 -2.25
C LYS A 20 8.65 17.27 -2.17
N ARG A 21 7.90 17.47 -1.09
CA ARG A 21 6.53 16.95 -0.94
C ARG A 21 5.60 17.52 -2.01
N HIS A 22 5.66 18.82 -2.26
CA HIS A 22 4.88 19.46 -3.31
C HIS A 22 5.22 18.90 -4.70
N GLU A 23 6.51 18.78 -5.02
CA GLU A 23 6.97 18.17 -6.28
C GLU A 23 6.44 16.75 -6.47
N GLN A 24 6.57 15.89 -5.45
CA GLN A 24 6.13 14.50 -5.50
C GLN A 24 4.61 14.30 -5.57
N SER A 25 3.82 15.29 -5.13
CA SER A 25 2.36 15.20 -5.18
C SER A 25 1.77 15.77 -6.47
N LEU A 26 2.41 16.77 -7.07
CA LEU A 26 1.83 17.51 -8.20
C LEU A 26 2.57 17.36 -9.52
N HIS A 27 3.90 17.22 -9.49
CA HIS A 27 4.74 17.32 -10.68
C HIS A 27 5.38 15.99 -11.06
N VAL A 28 5.93 15.30 -10.08
CA VAL A 28 6.42 13.94 -10.23
C VAL A 28 5.24 13.08 -9.81
N ARG A 29 4.49 12.48 -10.76
CA ARG A 29 3.37 11.57 -10.48
C ARG A 29 3.79 10.07 -10.56
N PRO A 30 4.76 9.55 -9.80
CA PRO A 30 5.20 8.17 -9.98
C PRO A 30 4.41 7.18 -9.11
N ARG A 31 3.64 7.66 -8.12
CA ARG A 31 3.19 6.84 -6.99
C ARG A 31 1.83 7.29 -6.46
N THR A 32 0.85 6.40 -6.50
CA THR A 32 -0.43 6.55 -5.80
C THR A 32 -0.61 5.45 -4.78
N TRP A 33 -1.42 5.69 -3.77
CA TRP A 33 -1.87 4.67 -2.82
C TRP A 33 -3.33 4.35 -3.08
N SER A 34 -3.66 3.07 -3.07
CA SER A 34 -5.03 2.60 -3.29
C SER A 34 -5.17 1.17 -2.76
N CYS A 35 -6.34 0.86 -2.19
CA CYS A 35 -6.68 -0.51 -1.80
C CYS A 35 -6.75 -1.46 -3.01
N LEU A 36 -6.87 -0.95 -4.25
CA LEU A 36 -6.80 -1.73 -5.48
C LEU A 36 -5.46 -2.47 -5.64
N ALA A 37 -4.38 -1.98 -5.03
CA ALA A 37 -3.07 -2.64 -5.06
C ALA A 37 -3.06 -4.00 -4.33
N LEU A 38 -4.02 -4.23 -3.43
CA LEU A 38 -4.23 -5.49 -2.70
C LEU A 38 -5.03 -6.47 -3.58
N THR A 39 -4.37 -6.97 -4.63
CA THR A 39 -4.94 -7.83 -5.68
C THR A 39 -5.50 -9.15 -5.15
N ASP A 40 -4.92 -9.66 -4.07
CA ASP A 40 -5.27 -10.91 -3.40
C ASP A 40 -5.29 -10.71 -1.87
N HIS A 41 -5.86 -11.67 -1.16
CA HIS A 41 -5.95 -11.62 0.31
C HIS A 41 -4.57 -11.66 0.98
N GLY A 42 -3.60 -12.35 0.38
CA GLY A 42 -2.24 -12.50 0.92
C GLY A 42 -1.50 -11.17 1.03
N ARG A 43 -1.75 -10.23 0.12
CA ARG A 43 -1.14 -8.89 0.16
C ARG A 43 -1.51 -8.05 1.37
N ALA A 44 -2.58 -8.39 2.09
CA ALA A 44 -2.91 -7.74 3.36
C ALA A 44 -2.07 -8.25 4.53
N PHE A 45 -1.27 -9.30 4.33
CA PHE A 45 -0.43 -9.92 5.35
C PHE A 45 1.05 -9.80 4.99
N TYR A 46 1.89 -9.82 6.01
CA TYR A 46 3.34 -9.88 5.85
C TYR A 46 3.94 -10.82 6.89
N GLU A 47 5.13 -11.34 6.62
CA GLU A 47 5.77 -12.31 7.51
C GLU A 47 6.05 -11.72 8.90
N SER A 48 5.76 -12.50 9.94
CA SER A 48 6.00 -12.10 11.31
C SER A 48 7.49 -11.92 11.59
N THR A 49 7.86 -10.76 12.13
CA THR A 49 9.23 -10.51 12.61
C THR A 49 9.52 -11.20 13.94
N SER A 50 8.48 -11.52 14.73
CA SER A 50 8.62 -12.23 16.01
C SER A 50 8.64 -13.75 15.85
N ARG A 51 7.98 -14.26 14.80
CA ARG A 51 7.92 -15.68 14.46
C ARG A 51 8.19 -15.91 12.95
N PRO A 52 9.40 -15.61 12.47
CA PRO A 52 9.74 -15.77 11.06
C PRO A 52 9.48 -17.21 10.59
N GLY A 53 8.90 -17.37 9.40
CA GLY A 53 8.56 -18.67 8.85
C GLY A 53 7.34 -19.36 9.46
N GLU A 54 6.86 -18.94 10.62
CA GLU A 54 5.82 -19.63 11.38
C GLU A 54 4.49 -18.86 11.46
N ALA A 55 4.51 -17.54 11.26
CA ALA A 55 3.31 -16.73 11.32
C ALA A 55 3.35 -15.54 10.36
N ASP A 56 2.17 -15.03 10.06
CA ASP A 56 1.94 -13.81 9.29
C ASP A 56 1.23 -12.79 10.16
N VAL A 57 1.44 -11.51 9.88
CA VAL A 57 0.80 -10.42 10.60
C VAL A 57 -0.11 -9.63 9.66
N CYS A 58 -1.32 -9.33 10.11
CA CYS A 58 -2.27 -8.52 9.36
C CYS A 58 -1.78 -7.07 9.28
N GLY A 59 -1.69 -6.52 8.07
CA GLY A 59 -1.28 -5.14 7.82
C GLY A 59 -2.25 -4.09 8.36
N TYR A 60 -3.53 -4.43 8.55
CA TYR A 60 -4.53 -3.51 9.07
C TYR A 60 -4.48 -3.37 10.60
N CYS A 61 -4.43 -4.49 11.33
CA CYS A 61 -4.53 -4.49 12.80
C CYS A 61 -3.30 -4.94 13.57
N GLY A 62 -2.34 -5.60 12.90
CA GLY A 62 -1.17 -6.18 13.56
C GLY A 62 -1.41 -7.52 14.24
N ASP A 63 -2.59 -8.12 14.09
CA ASP A 63 -2.86 -9.47 14.62
C ASP A 63 -2.01 -10.52 13.91
N GLU A 64 -1.52 -11.49 14.68
CA GLU A 64 -0.63 -12.55 14.20
C GLU A 64 -1.41 -13.85 13.97
N PHE A 65 -1.17 -14.47 12.82
CA PHE A 65 -1.83 -15.68 12.35
C PHE A 65 -0.78 -16.76 12.10
N ALA A 66 -0.89 -17.90 12.79
CA ALA A 66 0.04 -19.00 12.61
C ALA A 66 -0.09 -19.64 11.21
N ARG A 67 0.97 -20.33 10.80
CA ARG A 67 0.97 -21.27 9.67
C ARG A 67 0.98 -22.68 10.23
N SER A 68 -0.08 -23.45 9.96
CA SER A 68 -0.26 -24.79 10.52
C SER A 68 0.30 -25.90 9.64
N GLY A 69 0.71 -25.57 8.42
CA GLY A 69 1.28 -26.53 7.49
C GLY A 69 2.66 -27.03 7.90
N THR A 70 3.11 -28.08 7.22
CA THR A 70 4.44 -28.64 7.41
C THR A 70 5.51 -27.66 6.91
N LEU A 71 6.73 -27.77 7.45
CA LEU A 71 7.89 -27.14 6.83
C LEU A 71 7.98 -27.63 5.38
N SER A 72 7.98 -26.70 4.43
CA SER A 72 8.14 -27.11 3.04
C SER A 72 9.60 -27.57 2.85
N ARG A 73 9.79 -28.65 2.10
CA ARG A 73 11.13 -29.25 1.92
C ARG A 73 12.12 -28.29 1.22
N ASP A 74 11.58 -27.26 0.55
CA ASP A 74 12.32 -26.32 -0.28
C ASP A 74 12.25 -24.86 0.21
N ALA A 75 11.52 -24.55 1.31
CA ALA A 75 11.48 -23.20 1.88
C ALA A 75 11.69 -23.20 3.39
N LEU A 76 12.25 -22.11 3.90
CA LEU A 76 12.53 -21.88 5.33
C LEU A 76 11.26 -21.70 6.19
N ASN A 77 10.08 -21.85 5.59
CA ASN A 77 8.80 -21.41 6.09
C ASN A 77 7.81 -22.58 6.14
N LYS A 78 6.99 -22.63 7.19
CA LYS A 78 5.81 -23.51 7.23
C LYS A 78 4.86 -23.13 6.10
N SER A 79 4.31 -24.13 5.41
CA SER A 79 3.28 -23.89 4.38
C SER A 79 2.01 -23.34 5.01
N LEU A 80 1.30 -22.50 4.26
CA LEU A 80 -0.10 -22.16 4.57
C LEU A 80 -1.00 -23.29 4.10
N THR A 81 -1.93 -23.70 4.95
CA THR A 81 -3.01 -24.64 4.61
C THR A 81 -4.24 -23.88 4.11
N ASP A 82 -5.23 -24.59 3.57
CA ASP A 82 -6.51 -23.98 3.18
C ASP A 82 -7.24 -23.41 4.40
N GLN A 83 -7.18 -24.10 5.54
CA GLN A 83 -7.77 -23.61 6.80
C GLN A 83 -7.11 -22.30 7.27
N ASP A 84 -5.78 -22.19 7.14
CA ASP A 84 -5.05 -20.96 7.47
C ASP A 84 -5.50 -19.79 6.58
N TRP A 85 -5.80 -20.06 5.30
CA TRP A 85 -6.33 -19.07 4.37
C TRP A 85 -7.77 -18.69 4.69
N ASP A 86 -8.63 -19.65 5.02
CA ASP A 86 -10.02 -19.40 5.41
C ASP A 86 -10.10 -18.48 6.63
N GLU A 87 -9.25 -18.70 7.64
CA GLU A 87 -9.16 -17.83 8.81
C GLU A 87 -8.77 -16.39 8.44
N ARG A 88 -7.74 -16.24 7.61
CA ARG A 88 -7.25 -14.93 7.13
C ARG A 88 -8.31 -14.21 6.31
N ILE A 89 -8.98 -14.89 5.38
CA ILE A 89 -10.04 -14.34 4.54
C ILE A 89 -11.23 -13.90 5.40
N ARG A 90 -11.67 -14.75 6.33
CA ARG A 90 -12.74 -14.42 7.27
C ARG A 90 -12.38 -13.19 8.10
N HIS A 91 -11.18 -13.12 8.65
CA HIS A 91 -10.69 -11.97 9.39
C HIS A 91 -10.75 -10.66 8.56
N LEU A 92 -10.22 -10.67 7.34
CA LEU A 92 -10.25 -9.51 6.45
C LEU A 92 -11.68 -9.03 6.16
N LYS A 93 -12.60 -9.97 5.92
CA LYS A 93 -14.01 -9.64 5.64
C LYS A 93 -14.72 -9.09 6.88
N GLU A 94 -14.57 -9.75 8.02
CA GLU A 94 -15.31 -9.42 9.24
C GLU A 94 -14.79 -8.16 9.93
N ALA A 95 -13.48 -8.10 10.16
CA ALA A 95 -12.83 -7.03 10.92
C ALA A 95 -12.52 -5.79 10.07
N HIS A 96 -12.17 -6.00 8.79
CA HIS A 96 -11.67 -4.93 7.94
C HIS A 96 -12.59 -4.58 6.77
N LYS A 97 -13.74 -5.24 6.61
CA LYS A 97 -14.65 -5.00 5.48
C LYS A 97 -13.90 -5.00 4.14
N PHE A 98 -12.95 -5.93 4.02
CA PHE A 98 -12.03 -5.98 2.89
C PHE A 98 -12.82 -6.08 1.57
N ARG A 99 -12.46 -5.25 0.58
CA ARG A 99 -13.14 -5.07 -0.71
C ARG A 99 -14.54 -4.42 -0.68
N GLU A 100 -15.00 -3.92 0.46
CA GLU A 100 -16.26 -3.17 0.54
C GLU A 100 -16.06 -1.65 0.40
N CYS A 101 -14.81 -1.18 0.38
CA CYS A 101 -14.47 0.21 0.12
C CYS A 101 -14.50 0.55 -1.39
N ASN A 102 -14.58 1.84 -1.72
CA ASN A 102 -14.25 2.30 -3.07
C ASN A 102 -12.73 2.15 -3.34
N SER A 103 -12.31 0.95 -3.73
CA SER A 103 -10.91 0.61 -3.94
C SER A 103 -10.26 1.39 -5.09
N SER A 104 -11.04 1.91 -6.05
CA SER A 104 -10.54 2.73 -7.16
C SER A 104 -10.06 4.12 -6.73
N GLN A 105 -10.34 4.52 -5.48
CA GLN A 105 -9.91 5.80 -4.95
C GLN A 105 -8.38 5.85 -4.83
N ASN A 106 -7.78 6.81 -5.53
CA ASN A 106 -6.36 7.08 -5.48
C ASN A 106 -6.04 8.16 -4.44
N PHE A 107 -5.03 7.89 -3.63
CA PHE A 107 -4.45 8.85 -2.71
C PHE A 107 -3.03 9.18 -3.15
N TYR A 108 -2.67 10.45 -3.13
CA TYR A 108 -1.32 10.89 -3.51
C TYR A 108 -0.36 11.00 -2.33
N ARG A 109 -0.81 10.55 -1.15
CA ARG A 109 -0.08 10.65 0.11
C ARG A 109 -0.39 9.46 1.02
N ALA A 110 0.66 8.92 1.65
CA ALA A 110 0.55 7.82 2.62
C ALA A 110 -0.36 8.16 3.81
N ASP A 111 -0.35 9.40 4.30
CA ASP A 111 -1.21 9.79 5.43
C ASP A 111 -2.70 9.74 5.09
N HIS A 112 -3.08 10.00 3.83
CA HIS A 112 -4.47 9.92 3.41
C HIS A 112 -4.96 8.47 3.31
N ILE A 113 -4.15 7.55 2.76
CA ILE A 113 -4.52 6.12 2.75
C ILE A 113 -4.56 5.54 4.16
N ARG A 114 -3.69 5.98 5.08
CA ARG A 114 -3.76 5.61 6.51
C ARG A 114 -5.08 6.05 7.13
N GLN A 115 -5.49 7.28 6.87
CA GLN A 115 -6.77 7.79 7.35
C GLN A 115 -7.94 7.00 6.78
N HIS A 116 -7.90 6.65 5.48
CA HIS A 116 -8.87 5.78 4.84
C HIS A 116 -8.91 4.40 5.51
N ASN A 117 -7.77 3.75 5.69
CA ASN A 117 -7.67 2.46 6.36
C ASN A 117 -8.25 2.50 7.77
N LYS A 118 -8.00 3.58 8.52
CA LYS A 118 -8.58 3.76 9.85
C LYS A 118 -10.11 3.87 9.82
N LEU A 119 -10.66 4.68 8.90
CA LEU A 119 -12.10 4.97 8.87
C LEU A 119 -12.93 3.89 8.18
N CYS A 120 -12.42 3.28 7.10
CA CYS A 120 -13.13 2.31 6.28
C CYS A 120 -12.79 0.87 6.66
N HIS A 121 -11.56 0.61 7.10
CA HIS A 121 -11.06 -0.73 7.40
C HIS A 121 -10.78 -0.95 8.89
N ALA A 122 -11.18 -0.01 9.77
CA ALA A 122 -10.91 -0.07 11.21
C ALA A 122 -9.43 -0.35 11.56
N ALA A 123 -8.51 0.07 10.69
CA ALA A 123 -7.08 -0.20 10.84
C ALA A 123 -6.51 0.52 12.07
N THR A 124 -5.61 -0.16 12.77
CA THR A 124 -4.90 0.38 13.93
C THR A 124 -3.47 0.77 13.54
N ARG A 125 -2.86 1.63 14.35
CA ARG A 125 -1.48 2.09 14.12
C ARG A 125 -0.51 1.28 14.97
N GLY A 126 0.59 0.85 14.38
CA GLY A 126 1.62 0.07 15.05
C GLY A 126 2.93 0.05 14.27
N LYS A 127 3.85 -0.83 14.68
CA LYS A 127 5.14 -1.00 13.99
C LYS A 127 4.97 -1.47 12.54
N TRP A 128 3.83 -2.07 12.23
CA TRP A 128 3.47 -2.66 10.94
C TRP A 128 2.82 -1.72 9.95
N THR A 129 2.40 -0.51 10.36
CA THR A 129 1.59 0.38 9.51
C THR A 129 2.26 0.68 8.17
N ASN A 130 3.59 0.82 8.15
CA ASN A 130 4.33 1.06 6.91
C ASN A 130 4.25 -0.11 5.92
N MET A 131 4.03 -1.34 6.38
CA MET A 131 3.91 -2.52 5.51
C MET A 131 2.62 -2.45 4.70
N LEU A 132 1.49 -2.09 5.34
CA LEU A 132 0.23 -1.90 4.62
C LEU A 132 0.29 -0.71 3.67
N ASP A 133 0.91 0.40 4.07
CA ASP A 133 1.09 1.55 3.18
C ASP A 133 1.88 1.17 1.92
N ASN A 134 2.94 0.38 2.06
CA ASN A 134 3.73 -0.10 0.93
C ASN A 134 2.94 -1.11 0.08
N ALA A 135 2.12 -1.97 0.70
CA ALA A 135 1.26 -2.90 -0.02
C ALA A 135 0.17 -2.18 -0.83
N CYS A 136 -0.30 -1.01 -0.35
CA CYS A 136 -1.24 -0.15 -1.06
C CYS A 136 -0.60 0.73 -2.14
N LEU A 137 0.73 0.72 -2.29
CA LEU A 137 1.44 1.59 -3.22
C LEU A 137 1.39 1.05 -4.66
N ILE A 138 0.83 1.84 -5.58
CA ILE A 138 0.88 1.63 -7.02
C ILE A 138 1.96 2.56 -7.57
N ASN A 139 2.98 1.97 -8.20
CA ASN A 139 3.95 2.73 -8.98
C ASN A 139 3.40 2.86 -10.41
N GLU A 140 3.13 4.09 -10.84
CA GLU A 140 2.80 4.37 -12.24
C GLU A 140 4.12 4.47 -13.01
N ASP A 141 4.31 3.59 -14.00
CA ASP A 141 5.47 3.67 -14.88
C ASP A 141 5.44 4.97 -15.69
N PRO A 142 6.47 5.83 -15.62
CA PRO A 142 6.53 7.07 -16.41
C PRO A 142 6.52 6.83 -17.93
N VAL A 143 6.72 5.58 -18.36
CA VAL A 143 6.66 5.16 -19.77
C VAL A 143 5.21 5.07 -20.27
N ARG A 144 4.24 4.66 -19.44
CA ARG A 144 2.84 4.52 -19.86
C ARG A 144 2.10 5.86 -19.96
N SER A 145 2.47 6.86 -19.15
CA SER A 145 1.90 8.20 -19.24
C SER A 145 2.28 8.94 -20.54
N ASN A 146 3.41 8.60 -21.16
CA ASN A 146 3.82 9.16 -22.45
C ASN A 146 3.20 8.44 -23.67
N ALA A 147 2.76 7.19 -23.51
CA ALA A 147 2.14 6.44 -24.60
C ALA A 147 0.68 6.89 -24.85
N VAL A 148 -0.07 7.27 -23.82
CA VAL A 148 -1.46 7.73 -23.97
C VAL A 148 -1.52 9.11 -24.63
N LEU A 149 -0.55 10.00 -24.36
CA LEU A 149 -0.51 11.33 -24.97
C LEU A 149 -0.04 11.32 -26.43
N ARG A 150 0.67 10.28 -26.90
CA ARG A 150 1.09 10.16 -28.31
C ARG A 150 0.10 9.43 -29.22
N GLN A 151 -0.95 8.82 -28.67
CA GLN A 151 -1.99 8.17 -29.48
C GLN A 151 -3.15 9.11 -29.85
N LEU A 152 -3.26 10.29 -29.22
CA LEU A 152 -4.34 11.26 -29.50
C LEU A 152 -3.96 12.37 -30.49
N GLU A 153 -2.70 12.46 -30.94
CA GLU A 153 -2.26 13.43 -31.97
C GLU A 153 -2.22 12.84 -33.39
N ARG A 154 -2.86 11.67 -33.63
CA ARG A 154 -3.05 11.10 -34.99
C ARG A 154 -4.49 10.99 -35.43
N CYS A 155 -5.42 11.54 -34.65
CA CYS A 155 -6.80 11.74 -35.08
C CYS A 155 -7.22 13.16 -34.68
N TYR A 156 -6.64 14.17 -35.33
CA TYR A 156 -7.27 15.38 -35.86
C TYR A 156 -6.23 16.18 -36.64
#